data_AF-A0A1A7WST3-F1
#
_entry.id   AF-A0A1A7WST3-F1
#
_cell.length_a   1.000
_cell.length_b   1.000
_cell.length_c   1.000
_cell.angle_alpha   90.00
_cell.angle_beta   90.00
_cell.angle_gamma   90.00
#
_symmetry.space_group_name_H-M   'P 1'
#
loop_
_entity.id
_entity.type
_entity.pdbx_description
1 polymer ?
#
loop_
_entity_poly.entity_id
_entity_poly.type
_entity_poly.pdbx_seq_one_letter_code
_entity_poly.pdbx_strand_id
1 'polypeptide(L)'
;AGMERHVNGETYYEGSGKSEKEDSVLLNGAAVDTAEGFIHQAMEVILDEAVRKATDVNEKVCEWRSPEQLKQLLDLELKDDGESESKILQRCREAIRYSVK
;
A
#
# COMPACT_ATOMS: atom_id res chain seq x y z
N ALA A 1 -11.39 -51.82 -29.87
CA ALA A 1 -10.77 -51.41 -31.14
C ALA A 1 -11.68 -50.39 -31.80
N GLY A 2 -11.28 -49.12 -31.76
CA GLY A 2 -11.95 -47.97 -32.37
C GLY A 2 -10.90 -46.88 -32.52
N MET A 3 -10.74 -46.37 -33.74
CA MET A 3 -9.58 -45.60 -34.20
C MET A 3 -9.32 -44.31 -33.42
N GLU A 4 -8.08 -44.15 -32.94
CA GLU A 4 -7.50 -42.86 -32.60
C GLU A 4 -7.28 -42.04 -33.89
N ARG A 5 -7.82 -40.82 -33.93
CA ARG A 5 -7.38 -39.80 -34.88
C ARG A 5 -6.85 -38.62 -34.09
N HIS A 6 -5.52 -38.52 -34.04
CA HIS A 6 -4.81 -37.34 -33.61
C HIS A 6 -4.76 -36.33 -34.77
N VAL A 7 -5.43 -35.20 -34.62
CA VAL A 7 -5.08 -33.95 -35.33
C VAL A 7 -5.25 -32.80 -34.32
N ASN A 8 -4.11 -32.20 -33.97
CA ASN A 8 -3.93 -30.89 -33.32
C ASN A 8 -4.63 -30.65 -31.97
N GLY A 9 -4.05 -31.22 -30.91
CA GLY A 9 -3.55 -30.39 -29.79
C GLY A 9 -4.51 -29.75 -28.79
N GLU A 10 -5.83 -29.96 -28.86
CA GLU A 10 -6.75 -29.43 -27.84
C GLU A 10 -7.74 -30.52 -27.38
N THR A 11 -7.53 -31.05 -26.17
CA THR A 11 -8.50 -31.92 -25.50
C THR A 11 -9.60 -31.07 -24.87
N TYR A 12 -10.78 -31.05 -25.48
CA TYR A 12 -11.99 -30.49 -24.87
C TYR A 12 -12.61 -31.53 -23.92
N TYR A 13 -12.69 -31.18 -22.63
CA TYR A 13 -13.48 -31.93 -21.66
C TYR A 13 -14.89 -31.34 -21.61
N GLU A 14 -15.88 -32.07 -22.13
CA GLU A 14 -17.29 -31.81 -21.85
C GLU A 14 -17.61 -32.30 -20.43
N GLY A 15 -17.50 -31.39 -19.46
CA GLY A 15 -17.87 -31.61 -18.07
C GLY A 15 -19.23 -30.97 -17.77
N SER A 16 -20.27 -31.80 -17.72
CA SER A 16 -21.62 -31.46 -17.24
C SER A 16 -21.59 -30.83 -15.84
N GLY A 17 -22.41 -29.80 -15.64
CA GLY A 17 -22.27 -28.85 -14.54
C GLY A 17 -22.50 -29.36 -13.12
N LYS A 18 -21.87 -28.62 -12.19
CA LYS A 18 -22.43 -28.17 -10.91
C LYS A 18 -21.78 -26.81 -10.62
N SER A 19 -22.61 -25.77 -10.56
CA SER A 19 -22.20 -24.39 -10.28
C SER A 19 -21.91 -24.27 -8.79
N GLU A 20 -20.62 -24.35 -8.44
CA GLU A 20 -20.11 -23.73 -7.23
C GLU A 20 -19.76 -22.29 -7.61
N LYS A 21 -20.32 -21.33 -6.88
CA LYS A 21 -20.04 -19.91 -7.09
C LYS A 21 -18.61 -19.65 -6.65
N GLU A 22 -17.68 -19.74 -7.59
CA GLU A 22 -16.42 -19.05 -7.48
C GLU A 22 -16.74 -17.56 -7.54
N ASP A 23 -16.77 -16.91 -6.37
CA ASP A 23 -16.59 -15.47 -6.27
C ASP A 23 -15.16 -15.17 -6.73
N SER A 24 -14.97 -15.21 -8.05
CA SER A 24 -13.79 -14.75 -8.73
C SER A 24 -13.65 -13.27 -8.44
N VAL A 25 -12.78 -13.00 -7.48
CA VAL A 25 -12.43 -11.69 -6.96
C VAL A 25 -11.91 -10.83 -8.12
N LEU A 26 -12.80 -10.09 -8.74
CA LEU A 26 -12.45 -8.91 -9.54
C LEU A 26 -12.07 -7.80 -8.56
N LEU A 27 -10.87 -7.87 -7.98
CA LEU A 27 -10.28 -6.74 -7.25
C LEU A 27 -9.81 -5.71 -8.31
N ASN A 28 -10.77 -4.85 -8.65
CA ASN A 28 -10.77 -3.73 -9.59
C ASN A 28 -9.39 -3.07 -9.80
N GLY A 29 -8.90 -3.03 -11.03
CA GLY A 29 -7.68 -2.29 -11.41
C GLY A 29 -7.65 -0.81 -10.98
N ALA A 30 -8.80 -0.17 -10.77
CA ALA A 30 -8.88 1.18 -10.22
C ALA A 30 -8.33 1.32 -8.77
N ALA A 31 -8.34 0.23 -7.99
CA ALA A 31 -7.72 0.20 -6.67
C ALA A 31 -6.18 0.17 -6.75
N VAL A 32 -5.63 -0.33 -7.86
CA VAL A 32 -4.18 -0.39 -8.10
C VAL A 32 -3.65 0.99 -8.52
N ASP A 33 -4.36 1.67 -9.42
CA ASP A 33 -3.99 3.01 -9.90
C ASP A 33 -3.99 4.06 -8.77
N THR A 34 -4.96 3.95 -7.84
CA THR A 34 -5.03 4.82 -6.66
C THR A 34 -3.91 4.54 -5.67
N ALA A 35 -3.58 3.26 -5.44
CA ALA A 35 -2.45 2.88 -4.60
C ALA A 35 -1.10 3.35 -5.18
N GLU A 36 -0.90 3.25 -6.49
CA GLU A 36 0.31 3.74 -7.15
C GLU A 36 0.49 5.25 -6.93
N GLY A 37 -0.56 6.04 -7.19
CA GLY A 37 -0.54 7.49 -6.98
C GLY A 37 -0.21 7.88 -5.54
N PHE A 38 -0.74 7.14 -4.56
CA PHE A 38 -0.40 7.34 -3.15
C PHE A 38 1.06 6.99 -2.85
N ILE A 39 1.56 5.85 -3.34
CA ILE A 39 2.96 5.43 -3.13
C ILE A 39 3.94 6.45 -3.70
N HIS A 40 3.66 6.98 -4.89
CA HIS A 40 4.46 8.03 -5.50
C HIS A 40 4.55 9.27 -4.59
N GLN A 41 3.41 9.76 -4.10
CA GLN A 41 3.38 10.90 -3.18
C GLN A 41 4.12 10.60 -1.87
N ALA A 42 3.95 9.41 -1.30
CA ALA A 42 4.65 9.02 -0.07
C ALA A 42 6.17 8.94 -0.29
N MET A 43 6.61 8.44 -1.45
CA MET A 43 8.03 8.36 -1.80
C MET A 43 8.66 9.75 -1.96
N GLU A 44 7.95 10.72 -2.56
CA GLU A 44 8.41 12.11 -2.62
C GLU A 44 8.65 12.67 -1.21
N VAL A 45 7.72 12.45 -0.27
CA VAL A 45 7.90 12.85 1.13
C VAL A 45 9.12 12.21 1.76
N ILE A 46 9.32 10.90 1.56
CA ILE A 46 10.45 10.17 2.14
C ILE A 46 11.78 10.68 1.58
N LEU A 47 11.88 10.85 0.27
CA LEU A 47 13.10 11.33 -0.38
C LEU A 47 13.49 12.72 0.10
N ASP A 48 12.53 13.63 0.24
CA ASP A 48 12.83 15.00 0.67
C ASP A 48 13.08 15.10 2.18
N GLU A 49 12.18 14.57 3.02
CA GLU A 49 12.20 14.80 4.47
C GLU A 49 13.03 13.78 5.27
N ALA A 50 13.17 12.55 4.77
CA ALA A 50 13.87 11.47 5.46
C ALA A 50 15.22 11.12 4.86
N VAL A 51 15.48 11.48 3.60
CA VAL A 51 16.78 11.24 2.95
C VAL A 51 17.55 12.55 2.78
N ARG A 52 17.06 13.49 1.96
CA ARG A 52 17.81 14.73 1.67
C ARG A 52 18.06 15.55 2.94
N LYS A 53 17.00 15.94 3.65
CA LYS A 53 17.12 16.75 4.87
C LYS A 53 17.84 16.05 6.01
N ALA A 54 17.66 14.73 6.17
CA ALA A 54 18.33 13.96 7.21
C ALA A 54 19.86 13.95 7.08
N THR A 55 20.36 14.19 5.85
CA THR A 55 21.80 14.26 5.57
C THR A 55 22.37 15.68 5.52
N ASP A 56 21.52 16.70 5.67
CA ASP A 56 21.97 18.10 5.72
C ASP A 56 22.38 18.46 7.15
N VAL A 57 23.64 18.88 7.32
CA VAL A 57 24.22 19.27 8.61
C VAL A 57 23.57 20.53 9.21
N ASN A 58 22.83 21.31 8.41
CA ASN A 58 22.09 22.48 8.87
C ASN A 58 20.72 22.12 9.45
N GLU A 59 20.24 20.89 9.23
CA GLU A 59 18.97 20.40 9.74
C GLU A 59 19.11 19.84 11.15
N LYS A 60 17.99 19.79 11.88
CA LYS A 60 17.97 19.19 13.22
C LYS A 60 18.07 17.68 13.12
N VAL A 61 19.00 17.09 13.86
CA VAL A 61 19.10 15.62 14.06
C VAL A 61 17.82 15.06 14.71
N CYS A 62 17.17 15.83 15.58
CA CYS A 62 15.92 15.41 16.22
C CYS A 62 15.10 16.61 16.67
N GLU A 63 13.78 16.57 16.45
CA GLU A 63 12.84 17.49 17.09
C GLU A 63 12.23 16.83 18.33
N TRP A 64 12.98 16.84 19.43
CA TRP A 64 12.59 16.15 20.67
C TRP A 64 11.27 16.70 21.26
N ARG A 65 10.42 15.78 21.73
CA ARG A 65 9.16 16.02 22.45
C ARG A 65 9.04 15.04 23.63
N SER A 66 8.30 15.41 24.68
CA SER A 66 7.99 14.44 25.75
C SER A 66 7.09 13.31 25.22
N PRO A 67 7.08 12.13 25.84
CA PRO A 67 6.19 11.04 25.43
C PRO A 67 4.71 11.43 25.36
N GLU A 68 4.23 12.24 26.31
CA GLU A 68 2.85 12.71 26.38
C GLU A 68 2.53 13.67 25.22
N GLN A 69 3.46 14.59 24.93
CA GLN A 69 3.33 15.50 23.79
C GLN A 69 3.36 14.74 22.46
N LEU A 70 4.27 13.78 22.32
CA LEU A 70 4.43 13.01 21.09
C LEU A 70 3.21 12.12 20.82
N LYS A 71 2.63 11.51 21.86
CA LYS A 71 1.38 10.73 21.71
C LYS A 71 0.24 11.60 21.17
N GLN A 72 0.12 12.84 21.64
CA GLN A 72 -0.89 13.79 21.16
C GLN A 72 -0.61 14.24 19.72
N LEU A 73 0.65 14.49 19.38
CA LEU A 73 1.07 14.92 18.05
C LEU A 73 0.87 13.83 16.99
N LEU A 74 1.14 12.57 17.32
CA LEU A 74 1.08 11.46 16.37
C LEU A 74 -0.27 10.76 16.29
N ASP A 75 -1.20 10.99 17.24
CA ASP A 75 -2.53 10.34 17.30
C ASP A 75 -2.47 8.83 16.97
N LEU A 76 -1.80 8.07 17.83
CA LEU A 76 -1.46 6.65 17.62
C LEU A 76 -2.61 5.67 17.90
N GLU A 77 -3.82 6.17 18.19
CA GLU A 77 -4.98 5.34 18.49
C GLU A 77 -5.60 4.82 17.19
N LEU A 78 -5.75 3.49 17.10
CA LEU A 78 -6.39 2.84 15.95
C LEU A 78 -7.91 3.01 16.03
N LYS A 79 -8.52 3.31 14.89
CA LYS A 79 -9.96 3.55 14.72
C LYS A 79 -10.53 2.48 13.80
N ASP A 80 -11.84 2.23 13.90
CA ASP A 80 -12.54 1.24 13.08
C ASP A 80 -12.61 1.68 11.60
N ASP A 81 -12.68 3.00 11.36
CA ASP A 81 -12.69 3.60 10.03
C ASP A 81 -11.29 4.00 9.56
N GLY A 82 -11.08 3.93 8.24
CA GLY A 82 -9.88 4.45 7.59
C GLY A 82 -9.82 5.98 7.56
N GLU A 83 -8.64 6.51 7.25
CA GLU A 83 -8.42 7.94 7.06
C GLU A 83 -8.14 8.28 5.59
N SER A 84 -8.34 9.54 5.19
CA SER A 84 -8.03 9.99 3.84
C SER A 84 -6.55 9.89 3.52
N GLU A 85 -6.21 9.69 2.24
CA GLU A 85 -4.81 9.67 1.77
C GLU A 85 -4.00 10.89 2.23
N SER A 86 -4.59 12.08 2.16
CA SER A 86 -3.97 13.32 2.64
C SER A 86 -3.60 13.29 4.12
N LYS A 87 -4.44 12.65 4.95
CA LYS A 87 -4.21 12.50 6.38
C LYS A 87 -3.10 11.48 6.64
N ILE A 88 -3.07 10.37 5.89
CA ILE A 88 -1.99 9.39 5.98
C ILE A 88 -0.65 10.00 5.55
N LEU A 89 -0.60 10.77 4.45
CA LEU A 89 0.61 11.49 4.03
C LEU A 89 1.09 12.47 5.10
N GLN A 90 0.17 13.16 5.78
CA GLN A 90 0.50 14.03 6.90
C GLN A 90 1.10 13.23 8.07
N ARG A 91 0.55 12.06 8.39
CA ARG A 91 1.13 11.17 9.41
C ARG A 91 2.54 10.70 9.04
N CYS A 92 2.80 10.40 7.76
CA CYS A 92 4.16 10.10 7.30
C CYS A 92 5.13 11.26 7.60
N ARG A 93 4.73 12.50 7.29
CA ARG A 93 5.54 13.70 7.58
C ARG A 93 5.80 13.87 9.07
N GLU A 94 4.79 13.69 9.91
CA GLU A 94 4.91 13.83 11.37
C GLU A 94 5.80 12.73 11.97
N ALA A 95 5.63 11.48 11.55
CA ALA A 95 6.47 10.37 11.98
C ALA A 95 7.93 10.61 11.60
N ILE A 96 8.20 11.07 10.37
CA ILE A 96 9.55 11.42 9.91
C ILE A 96 10.11 12.57 10.74
N ARG A 97 9.35 13.64 10.95
CA ARG A 97 9.79 14.86 11.65
C ARG A 97 10.21 14.62 13.09
N TYR A 98 9.46 13.79 13.82
CA TYR A 98 9.73 13.52 15.23
C TYR A 98 10.59 12.27 15.47
N SER A 99 11.02 11.59 14.40
CA SER A 99 12.06 10.57 14.47
C SER A 99 13.44 11.20 14.56
N VAL A 100 14.37 10.47 15.18
CA VAL A 100 15.80 10.80 15.10
C VAL A 100 16.27 10.56 13.66
N LYS A 101 17.02 11.52 13.10
CA LYS A 101 17.67 11.43 11.80
C LYS A 101 19.00 10.70 11.87
#